data_AF-B4KJV6-F1
#
_entry.id   AF-B4KJV6-F1
#
_cell.length_a   1.000
_cell.length_b   1.000
_cell.length_c   1.000
_cell.angle_alpha   90.00
_cell.angle_beta   90.00
_cell.angle_gamma   90.00
#
_symmetry.space_group_name_H-M   'P 1'
#
loop_
_entity.id
_entity.type
_entity.pdbx_description
1 polymer ?
#
loop_
_entity_poly.entity_id
_entity_poly.type
_entity_poly.pdbx_seq_one_letter_code
_entity_poly.pdbx_strand_id
1 'polypeptide(L)'
;MWFQLTFRVNAVLLLILFARQSNGLSYRFIPEDDEFFEDCDNAPRNALNIHGFVDTSQISFTRNNGIITVSGNATTIWNIKPGDRIEPTQFSMTVRDCCAVIYDKPQYWYKYWTQHITNREEIKDQCFYPGVHQNDI
;
A
#
# COMPACT_ATOMS: atom_id res chain seq x y z
N MET A 1 14.26 -56.18 11.23
CA MET A 1 14.44 -55.74 9.82
C MET A 1 13.16 -55.16 9.22
N TRP A 2 11.99 -55.76 9.43
CA TRP A 2 10.70 -55.32 8.89
C TRP A 2 10.22 -53.94 9.41
N PHE A 3 10.40 -53.67 10.71
CA PHE A 3 9.99 -52.40 11.36
C PHE A 3 10.74 -51.17 10.85
N GLN A 4 12.02 -51.34 10.48
CA GLN A 4 12.85 -50.28 9.89
C GLN A 4 12.44 -49.99 8.43
N LEU A 5 11.98 -51.02 7.71
CA LEU A 5 11.53 -50.89 6.33
C LEU A 5 10.19 -50.16 6.26
N THR A 6 9.23 -50.50 7.13
CA THR A 6 7.94 -49.79 7.23
C THR A 6 8.11 -48.34 7.68
N PHE A 7 9.02 -48.06 8.63
CA PHE A 7 9.32 -46.69 9.03
C PHE A 7 9.87 -45.85 7.87
N ARG A 8 10.79 -46.40 7.08
CA ARG A 8 11.36 -45.71 5.89
C ARG A 8 10.32 -45.47 4.81
N VAL A 9 9.43 -46.43 4.54
CA VAL A 9 8.36 -46.28 3.54
C VAL A 9 7.36 -45.21 3.98
N ASN A 10 6.96 -45.20 5.25
CA ASN A 10 6.04 -44.19 5.77
C ASN A 10 6.65 -42.78 5.77
N ALA A 11 7.94 -42.65 6.09
CA ALA A 11 8.64 -41.37 6.03
C ALA A 11 8.70 -40.80 4.60
N VAL A 12 8.95 -41.66 3.60
CA VAL A 12 8.93 -41.28 2.19
C VAL A 12 7.51 -40.87 1.75
N LEU A 13 6.49 -41.60 2.18
CA LEU A 13 5.09 -41.29 1.85
C LEU A 13 4.67 -39.91 2.43
N LEU A 14 5.06 -39.63 3.67
CA LEU A 14 4.82 -38.34 4.33
C LEU A 14 5.54 -37.20 3.60
N LEU A 15 6.80 -37.38 3.22
CA LEU A 15 7.56 -36.38 2.46
C LEU A 15 6.90 -36.03 1.12
N ILE A 16 6.37 -37.03 0.40
CA ILE A 16 5.66 -36.82 -0.87
C ILE A 16 4.36 -36.03 -0.62
N LEU A 17 3.63 -36.32 0.45
CA LEU A 17 2.42 -35.58 0.81
C LEU A 17 2.73 -34.12 1.17
N PHE A 18 3.79 -33.86 1.95
CA PHE A 18 4.23 -32.50 2.27
C PHE A 18 4.69 -31.73 1.03
N ALA A 19 5.44 -32.36 0.12
CA ALA A 19 5.88 -31.73 -1.12
C ALA A 19 4.72 -31.42 -2.09
N ARG A 20 3.64 -32.20 -2.05
CA ARG A 20 2.40 -31.91 -2.81
C ARG A 20 1.67 -30.70 -2.26
N GLN A 21 1.61 -30.57 -0.94
CA GLN A 21 1.00 -29.43 -0.24
C GLN A 21 1.88 -28.18 -0.28
N SER A 22 3.18 -28.31 -0.58
CA SER A 22 4.10 -27.16 -0.71
C SER A 22 4.02 -26.46 -2.07
N ASN A 23 3.07 -26.80 -2.94
CA ASN A 23 2.73 -25.96 -4.07
C ASN A 23 2.06 -24.70 -3.54
N GLY A 24 2.87 -23.76 -3.04
CA GLY A 24 2.44 -22.39 -2.83
C GLY A 24 2.02 -21.85 -4.18
N LEU A 25 0.75 -21.51 -4.31
CA LEU A 25 0.25 -20.79 -5.48
C LEU A 25 1.13 -19.55 -5.66
N SER A 26 1.95 -19.57 -6.71
CA SER A 26 2.72 -18.40 -7.10
C SER A 26 1.76 -17.44 -7.78
N TYR A 27 1.05 -16.66 -6.97
CA TYR A 27 0.25 -15.57 -7.47
C TYR A 27 1.22 -14.51 -7.97
N ARG A 28 1.33 -14.38 -9.30
CA ARG A 28 1.91 -13.19 -9.89
C ARG A 28 0.84 -12.12 -9.80
N PHE A 29 1.04 -11.13 -8.94
CA PHE A 29 0.24 -9.92 -8.97
C PHE A 29 0.50 -9.23 -10.32
N ILE A 30 -0.40 -9.45 -11.25
CA ILE A 30 -0.52 -8.65 -12.47
C ILE A 30 -1.60 -7.64 -12.10
N PRO A 31 -1.27 -6.36 -11.91
CA PRO A 31 -2.29 -5.35 -11.74
C PRO A 31 -3.01 -5.28 -13.09
N GLU A 32 -4.16 -5.96 -13.14
CA GLU A 32 -5.13 -5.91 -14.22
C GLU A 32 -5.90 -4.61 -14.03
N ASP A 33 -5.84 -3.81 -15.08
CA ASP A 33 -6.50 -2.54 -15.31
C ASP A 33 -6.01 -1.28 -14.57
N ASP A 34 -6.10 -0.18 -15.33
CA ASP A 34 -5.72 1.18 -14.96
C ASP A 34 -6.75 1.82 -13.99
N GLU A 35 -7.74 1.02 -13.58
CA GLU A 35 -8.88 1.35 -12.74
C GLU A 35 -8.55 1.39 -11.23
N PHE A 36 -7.26 1.37 -10.87
CA PHE A 36 -6.79 1.41 -9.47
C PHE A 36 -7.38 2.59 -8.66
N PHE A 37 -7.78 3.66 -9.36
CA PHE A 37 -8.31 4.89 -8.79
C PHE A 37 -9.78 5.17 -9.12
N GLU A 38 -10.49 4.19 -9.68
CA GLU A 38 -11.91 4.34 -9.96
C GLU A 38 -12.77 4.51 -8.71
N ASP A 39 -13.95 5.10 -8.91
CA ASP A 39 -14.93 5.28 -7.86
C ASP A 39 -15.51 3.95 -7.40
N CYS A 40 -15.63 3.77 -6.09
CA CYS A 40 -16.27 2.59 -5.55
C CYS A 40 -17.79 2.66 -5.73
N ASP A 41 -18.42 1.59 -6.25
CA ASP A 41 -19.87 1.50 -6.50
C ASP A 41 -20.76 1.92 -5.31
N ASN A 42 -20.29 1.66 -4.08
CA ASN A 42 -21.04 1.91 -2.85
C ASN A 42 -20.36 2.94 -1.93
N ALA A 43 -19.60 3.88 -2.50
CA ALA A 43 -18.96 4.93 -1.72
C ALA A 43 -20.00 5.79 -0.97
N PRO A 44 -19.75 6.14 0.31
CA PRO A 44 -20.54 7.15 1.00
C PRO A 44 -20.54 8.47 0.22
N ARG A 45 -21.66 9.23 0.24
CA ARG A 45 -21.79 10.50 -0.50
C ARG A 45 -20.75 11.57 -0.13
N ASN A 46 -20.12 11.44 1.03
CA ASN A 46 -19.09 12.35 1.54
C ASN A 46 -17.68 11.75 1.49
N ALA A 47 -17.51 10.56 0.90
CA ALA A 47 -16.21 9.96 0.72
C ALA A 47 -15.52 10.58 -0.50
N LEU A 48 -14.26 10.95 -0.32
CA LEU A 48 -13.40 11.39 -1.42
C LEU A 48 -12.55 10.21 -1.88
N ASN A 49 -12.42 10.04 -3.19
CA ASN A 49 -11.47 9.12 -3.81
C ASN A 49 -10.06 9.77 -3.87
N ILE A 50 -9.10 9.11 -4.52
CA ILE A 50 -7.74 9.66 -4.67
C ILE A 50 -7.74 11.03 -5.38
N HIS A 51 -8.65 11.25 -6.32
CA HIS A 51 -8.73 12.48 -7.10
C HIS A 51 -9.29 13.65 -6.28
N GLY A 52 -10.00 13.37 -5.18
CA GLY A 52 -10.35 14.36 -4.16
C GLY A 52 -9.27 14.57 -3.10
N PHE A 53 -8.28 13.67 -3.01
CA PHE A 53 -7.16 13.72 -2.07
C PHE A 53 -5.97 14.50 -2.64
N VAL A 54 -5.50 14.09 -3.82
CA VAL A 54 -4.29 14.60 -4.48
C VAL A 54 -4.57 14.91 -5.95
N ASP A 55 -4.03 16.01 -6.44
CA ASP A 55 -3.98 16.28 -7.87
C ASP A 55 -3.00 15.32 -8.52
N THR A 56 -3.55 14.44 -9.37
CA THR A 56 -2.83 13.36 -10.07
C THR A 56 -2.47 13.76 -11.50
N SER A 57 -2.82 14.98 -11.96
CA SER A 57 -2.64 15.42 -13.35
C SER A 57 -1.18 15.43 -13.83
N GLN A 58 -0.23 15.55 -12.92
CA GLN A 58 1.22 15.58 -13.21
C GLN A 58 1.93 14.28 -12.80
N ILE A 59 1.18 13.24 -12.38
CA ILE A 59 1.74 11.94 -11.99
C ILE A 59 1.65 11.00 -13.19
N SER A 60 2.75 10.30 -13.48
CA SER A 60 2.81 9.30 -14.53
C SER A 60 3.22 7.94 -13.97
N PHE A 61 2.57 6.89 -14.47
CA PHE A 61 2.84 5.50 -14.09
C PHE A 61 3.44 4.78 -15.29
N THR A 62 4.63 4.22 -15.13
CA THR A 62 5.28 3.41 -16.17
C THR A 62 5.58 2.03 -15.64
N ARG A 63 5.29 0.99 -16.43
CA ARG A 63 5.52 -0.40 -16.06
C ARG A 63 6.64 -0.98 -16.92
N ASN A 64 7.71 -1.44 -16.28
CA ASN A 64 8.81 -2.11 -16.96
C ASN A 64 9.26 -3.34 -16.16
N ASN A 65 9.25 -4.52 -16.78
CA ASN A 65 9.67 -5.79 -16.17
C ASN A 65 9.01 -6.11 -14.81
N GLY A 66 7.73 -5.78 -14.65
CA GLY A 66 6.99 -6.01 -13.41
C GLY A 66 7.27 -4.98 -12.30
N ILE A 67 8.10 -3.97 -12.57
CA ILE A 67 8.29 -2.80 -11.70
C ILE A 67 7.34 -1.70 -12.17
N ILE A 68 6.61 -1.11 -11.23
CA ILE A 68 5.83 0.10 -11.44
C ILE A 68 6.68 1.27 -10.98
N THR A 69 7.02 2.17 -11.90
CA THR A 69 7.70 3.43 -11.61
C THR A 69 6.67 4.54 -11.65
N VAL A 70 6.59 5.29 -10.56
CA VAL A 70 5.73 6.46 -10.40
C VAL A 70 6.64 7.68 -10.44
N SER A 71 6.36 8.63 -11.33
CA SER A 71 7.14 9.87 -11.40
C SER A 71 6.24 11.05 -11.68
N GLY A 72 6.59 12.21 -11.12
CA GLY A 72 5.80 13.43 -11.28
C GLY A 72 5.66 14.23 -10.00
N ASN A 73 4.79 15.23 -10.07
CA ASN A 73 4.48 16.08 -8.93
C ASN A 73 3.07 15.78 -8.43
N ALA A 74 2.96 15.47 -7.15
CA ALA A 74 1.68 15.32 -6.47
C ALA A 74 1.43 16.53 -5.59
N THR A 75 0.24 17.12 -5.70
CA THR A 75 -0.18 18.23 -4.82
C THR A 75 -1.43 17.84 -4.07
N THR A 76 -1.38 17.87 -2.74
CA THR A 76 -2.57 17.59 -1.91
C THR A 76 -3.58 18.71 -2.09
N ILE A 77 -4.80 18.38 -2.50
CA ILE A 77 -5.91 19.33 -2.69
C ILE A 77 -7.00 19.19 -1.64
N TRP A 78 -6.94 18.14 -0.83
CA TRP A 78 -7.92 17.91 0.22
C TRP A 78 -7.81 18.92 1.36
N ASN A 79 -8.91 19.62 1.62
CA ASN A 79 -9.04 20.52 2.77
C ASN A 79 -9.45 19.74 4.03
N ILE A 80 -8.44 19.16 4.69
CA ILE A 80 -8.60 18.33 5.89
C ILE A 80 -9.14 19.16 7.05
N LYS A 81 -10.14 18.60 7.73
CA LYS A 81 -10.70 19.15 8.96
C LYS A 81 -10.49 18.19 10.14
N PRO A 82 -10.44 18.71 11.37
CA PRO A 82 -10.44 17.86 12.56
C PRO A 82 -11.67 16.93 12.57
N GLY A 83 -11.44 15.62 12.64
CA GLY A 83 -12.48 14.58 12.60
C GLY A 83 -12.58 13.81 11.28
N ASP A 84 -11.86 14.25 10.24
CA ASP A 84 -11.77 13.54 8.98
C ASP A 84 -11.00 12.21 9.12
N ARG A 85 -11.40 11.19 8.35
CA ARG A 85 -10.86 9.82 8.41
C ARG A 85 -10.33 9.36 7.06
N ILE A 86 -9.15 8.74 7.06
CA ILE A 86 -8.60 8.00 5.92
C ILE A 86 -8.81 6.50 6.20
N GLU A 87 -9.48 5.79 5.29
CA GLU A 87 -9.62 4.33 5.35
C GLU A 87 -8.85 3.68 4.19
N PRO A 88 -7.63 3.19 4.42
CA PRO A 88 -6.91 2.44 3.40
C PRO A 88 -7.63 1.12 3.13
N THR A 89 -8.10 0.93 1.89
CA THR A 89 -8.93 -0.21 1.48
C THR A 89 -8.17 -1.54 1.43
N GLN A 90 -6.86 -1.53 1.23
CA GLN A 90 -6.05 -2.76 1.05
C GLN A 90 -5.45 -3.33 2.34
N PHE A 91 -5.28 -2.48 3.35
CA PHE A 91 -4.79 -2.88 4.66
C PHE A 91 -5.92 -2.56 5.62
N SER A 92 -6.53 -3.56 6.26
CA SER A 92 -7.53 -3.36 7.33
C SER A 92 -6.87 -2.72 8.56
N MET A 93 -6.32 -1.53 8.38
CA MET A 93 -5.54 -0.75 9.31
C MET A 93 -6.26 0.55 9.56
N THR A 94 -6.71 0.74 10.79
CA THR A 94 -7.30 2.00 11.24
C THR A 94 -6.22 2.82 11.91
N VAL A 95 -5.83 3.94 11.31
CA VAL A 95 -4.90 4.90 11.91
C VAL A 95 -5.72 6.00 12.60
N ARG A 96 -5.74 5.97 13.94
CA ARG A 96 -6.57 6.90 14.74
C ARG A 96 -6.06 8.35 14.72
N ASP A 97 -4.75 8.53 14.73
CA ASP A 97 -4.11 9.85 14.63
C ASP A 97 -3.07 9.79 13.50
N CYS A 98 -3.55 9.99 12.28
CA CYS A 98 -2.70 9.93 11.10
C CYS A 98 -1.61 11.01 11.15
N CYS A 99 -1.98 12.21 11.59
CA CYS A 99 -1.11 13.38 11.64
C CYS A 99 0.13 13.16 12.52
N ALA A 100 -0.04 12.57 13.70
CA ALA A 100 1.08 12.27 14.58
C ALA A 100 1.98 11.14 14.05
N VAL A 101 1.39 10.18 13.33
CA VAL A 101 2.05 8.92 12.94
C VAL A 101 2.81 9.05 11.60
N ILE A 102 2.31 9.86 10.66
CA ILE A 102 2.88 9.93 9.31
C ILE A 102 4.31 10.52 9.28
N TYR A 103 4.68 11.39 10.22
CA TYR A 103 6.01 12.00 10.30
C TYR A 103 6.95 11.32 11.31
N ASP A 104 6.47 10.30 12.01
CA ASP A 104 7.27 9.58 12.98
C ASP A 104 8.26 8.64 12.27
N LYS A 105 9.56 8.80 12.53
CA LYS A 105 10.66 8.12 11.80
C LYS A 105 10.57 6.59 11.71
N PRO A 106 10.15 5.84 12.76
CA PRO A 106 10.02 4.39 12.67
C PRO A 106 8.80 3.93 11.88
N GLN A 107 7.88 4.82 11.51
CA GLN A 107 6.65 4.44 10.84
C GLN A 107 6.87 4.18 9.35
N TYR A 108 6.09 3.24 8.82
CA TYR A 108 6.09 2.88 7.39
C TYR A 108 5.92 4.11 6.48
N TRP A 109 5.02 5.01 6.86
CA TRP A 109 4.72 6.24 6.14
C TRP A 109 5.93 7.16 6.00
N TYR A 110 6.75 7.31 7.05
CA TYR A 110 7.94 8.15 6.98
C TYR A 110 8.99 7.57 6.03
N LYS A 111 9.21 6.25 6.11
CA LYS A 111 10.23 5.56 5.31
C LYS A 111 9.97 5.60 3.80
N TYR A 112 8.72 5.61 3.36
CA TYR A 112 8.38 5.51 1.93
C TYR A 112 7.71 6.75 1.36
N TRP A 113 7.18 7.63 2.21
CA TRP A 113 6.37 8.76 1.75
C TRP A 113 6.81 10.08 2.37
N THR A 114 6.54 10.33 3.65
CA THR A 114 6.61 11.70 4.19
C THR A 114 8.01 12.29 4.31
N GLN A 115 9.07 11.46 4.25
CA GLN A 115 10.44 11.96 4.17
C GLN A 115 10.74 12.70 2.86
N HIS A 116 9.94 12.50 1.81
CA HIS A 116 10.13 13.08 0.48
C HIS A 116 9.31 14.36 0.24
N ILE A 117 8.57 14.83 1.26
CA ILE A 117 7.77 16.05 1.17
C ILE A 117 8.71 17.26 1.19
N THR A 118 8.55 18.16 0.22
CA THR A 118 9.47 19.30 0.05
C THR A 118 9.32 20.37 1.12
N ASN A 119 8.11 20.61 1.63
CA ASN A 119 7.83 21.58 2.70
C ASN A 119 7.68 20.94 4.10
N ARG A 120 8.33 19.78 4.34
CA ARG A 120 8.15 18.96 5.57
C ARG A 120 8.26 19.73 6.88
N GLU A 121 9.24 20.63 7.00
CA GLU A 121 9.52 21.37 8.24
C GLU A 121 8.40 22.35 8.62
N GLU A 122 7.62 22.83 7.63
CA GLU A 122 6.49 23.73 7.86
C GLU A 122 5.21 22.97 8.24
N ILE A 123 5.09 21.73 7.78
CA ILE A 123 3.85 20.94 7.84
C ILE A 123 3.90 19.83 8.89
N LYS A 124 5.05 19.58 9.53
CA LYS A 124 5.17 18.50 10.51
C LYS A 124 4.21 18.69 11.69
N ASP A 125 4.03 19.94 12.10
CA ASP A 125 3.15 20.33 13.21
C ASP A 125 1.72 20.66 12.75
N GLN A 126 1.51 20.73 11.44
CA GLN A 126 0.23 21.02 10.78
C GLN A 126 -0.07 19.89 9.82
N CYS A 127 -0.86 18.91 10.27
CA CYS A 127 -1.37 17.80 9.44
C CYS A 127 -1.69 18.21 8.00
N PHE A 128 -1.52 17.31 7.03
CA PHE A 128 -1.70 17.56 5.58
C PHE A 128 -2.69 18.69 5.29
N TYR A 129 -2.21 19.80 4.72
CA TYR A 129 -3.07 20.91 4.29
C TYR A 129 -3.01 21.05 2.76
N PRO A 130 -4.00 21.71 2.13
CA PRO A 130 -3.99 21.97 0.70
C PRO A 130 -2.71 22.71 0.27
N GLY A 131 -1.98 22.17 -0.71
CA GLY A 131 -0.72 22.76 -1.20
C GLY A 131 0.56 22.12 -0.65
N VAL A 132 0.46 20.97 0.00
CA VAL A 132 1.65 20.12 0.24
C VAL A 132 2.15 19.57 -1.09
N HIS A 133 3.43 19.82 -1.38
CA HIS A 133 4.09 19.37 -2.61
C HIS A 133 4.99 18.17 -2.35
N GLN A 134 4.71 17.10 -3.08
CA GLN A 134 5.47 15.86 -3.02
C GLN A 134 6.12 15.61 -4.38
N ASN A 135 7.44 15.41 -4.36
CA ASN A 135 8.21 15.02 -5.54
C ASN A 135 8.42 13.51 -5.48
N ASP A 136 7.80 12.79 -6.40
CA ASP A 136 8.00 11.35 -6.51
C ASP A 136 9.16 11.08 -7.49
N ILE A 137 10.17 10.35 -7.00
CA ILE A 137 11.44 10.04 -7.72
C ILE A 137 11.27 8.78 -8.56
#